data_AF-A0A914Y6L1-F1
#
_entry.id   AF-A0A914Y6L1-F1
#
_cell.length_a   1.000
_cell.length_b   1.000
_cell.length_c   1.000
_cell.angle_alpha   90.00
_cell.angle_beta   90.00
_cell.angle_gamma   90.00
#
_symmetry.space_group_name_H-M   'P 1'
#
loop_
_entity.id
_entity.type
_entity.pdbx_description
1 polymer ?
#
loop_
_entity_poly.entity_id
_entity_poly.type
_entity_poly.pdbx_seq_one_letter_code
_entity_poly.pdbx_strand_id
1 'polypeptide(L)'
;MGNEQAVTDLINLMDGAIEEVTFLERQLDEMDSTLLIVRDSVELIEEKDSLGQVERQNNEKLRKELEEFLYHLDTISDNHIRVLRNAHLSDPTSINQCCLAARAMNQFLNKKSELCSMAAFQSRVDELNVLRDEFVDKFFSHIAALFERMGTMVEGQGWDSMILQIQTQRYRCLLPFCELISWLKSSRSNAYQETLRRYIKEAEALFRKEFDRFFGAINQRAKALSGRRDSSVGSISKTDQDYVSLLETIMGETRNAVEAEQKFCIRFFHISGDLLNTIDTKSSESGDSSGAFGGGKTIERQFNDQVKNIVQPIFSSFLPNLSQFIEICGSQNNLCLVLLYVNLSKKMQTHQDTTSFFTGLYGSSMILFKQRVDQLIQSYAYSFESYRPPKKIRVGILPIISQYENLAKHAEMLFENSERRTDLEKWHEKLIDALFKGINNVAESPNSKSPPAVVRLENFHQLYLSLSALKIECLDGRRKEARKIYQSSIDNYVKEYMGRPLEKIHVFFEQIEKALENGIRPEEIGYQQQFSRLELKKVVQGYPGKEVKKGLENLYRKVEKHLIDGSSLIEVVWRQMQDDFLKQLKHYQQLIGKCYPNSRADLEVSIQDVLQYFSEIAQQH
;
A
#
# COMPACT_ATOMS: atom_id res chain seq x y z
N MET A 1 -130.19 -15.14 -61.07
CA MET A 1 -129.03 -15.30 -61.98
C MET A 1 -127.88 -14.33 -61.67
N GLY A 2 -128.07 -13.19 -60.97
CA GLY A 2 -126.96 -12.27 -60.63
C GLY A 2 -125.93 -12.75 -59.58
N ASN A 3 -126.27 -13.72 -58.72
CA ASN A 3 -125.34 -14.28 -57.72
C ASN A 3 -124.40 -15.37 -58.29
N GLU A 4 -124.83 -16.13 -59.30
CA GLU A 4 -123.97 -17.15 -59.94
C GLU A 4 -122.84 -16.49 -60.74
N GLN A 5 -123.13 -15.39 -61.42
CA GLN A 5 -122.14 -14.65 -62.21
C GLN A 5 -121.02 -14.06 -61.33
N ALA A 6 -121.36 -13.46 -60.18
CA ALA A 6 -120.38 -12.92 -59.25
C ALA A 6 -119.53 -13.99 -58.56
N VAL A 7 -120.08 -15.18 -58.26
CA VAL A 7 -119.31 -16.32 -57.75
C VAL A 7 -118.37 -16.88 -58.83
N THR A 8 -118.83 -16.91 -60.08
CA THR A 8 -118.02 -17.35 -61.23
C THR A 8 -116.86 -16.39 -61.50
N ASP A 9 -117.10 -15.07 -61.39
CA ASP A 9 -116.05 -14.05 -61.51
C ASP A 9 -115.04 -14.12 -60.36
N LEU A 10 -115.48 -14.42 -59.14
CA LEU A 10 -114.58 -14.59 -57.98
C LEU A 10 -113.74 -15.87 -58.08
N ILE A 11 -114.31 -16.97 -58.57
CA ILE A 11 -113.57 -18.21 -58.87
C ILE A 11 -112.54 -17.96 -59.97
N ASN A 12 -112.91 -17.26 -61.05
CA ASN A 12 -111.96 -16.87 -62.10
C ASN A 12 -110.82 -15.98 -61.58
N LEU A 13 -111.11 -15.09 -60.62
CA LEU A 13 -110.09 -14.27 -59.94
C LEU A 13 -109.19 -15.11 -59.02
N MET A 14 -109.75 -16.08 -58.29
CA MET A 14 -108.95 -16.98 -57.45
C MET A 14 -108.11 -17.94 -58.29
N ASP A 15 -108.64 -18.47 -59.39
CA ASP A 15 -107.90 -19.32 -60.33
C ASP A 15 -106.79 -18.52 -61.01
N GLY A 16 -107.05 -17.28 -61.44
CA GLY A 16 -106.01 -16.37 -61.94
C GLY A 16 -104.96 -16.03 -60.88
N ALA A 17 -105.36 -15.86 -59.61
CA ALA A 17 -104.42 -15.67 -58.52
C ALA A 17 -103.59 -16.93 -58.22
N ILE A 18 -104.17 -18.14 -58.35
CA ILE A 18 -103.45 -19.41 -58.20
C ILE A 18 -102.47 -19.61 -59.35
N GLU A 19 -102.84 -19.27 -60.58
CA GLU A 19 -101.93 -19.28 -61.74
C GLU A 19 -100.77 -18.31 -61.54
N GLU A 20 -101.03 -17.09 -61.04
CA GLU A 20 -99.98 -16.12 -60.77
C GLU A 20 -99.06 -16.56 -59.61
N VAL A 21 -99.62 -17.16 -58.55
CA VAL A 21 -98.85 -17.71 -57.42
C VAL A 21 -98.01 -18.90 -57.86
N THR A 22 -98.54 -19.81 -58.68
CA THR A 22 -97.75 -20.95 -59.21
C THR A 22 -96.69 -20.51 -60.22
N PHE A 23 -96.93 -19.42 -60.97
CA PHE A 23 -95.92 -18.78 -61.79
C PHE A 23 -94.82 -18.14 -60.95
N LEU A 24 -95.16 -17.46 -59.86
CA LEU A 24 -94.20 -16.91 -58.90
C LEU A 24 -93.42 -18.01 -58.17
N GLU A 25 -94.05 -19.12 -57.78
CA GLU A 25 -93.37 -20.29 -57.19
C GLU A 25 -92.35 -20.88 -58.18
N ARG A 26 -92.71 -21.03 -59.45
CA ARG A 26 -91.75 -21.47 -60.48
C ARG A 26 -90.58 -20.51 -60.66
N GLN A 27 -90.83 -19.20 -60.66
CA GLN A 27 -89.75 -18.22 -60.73
C GLN A 27 -88.86 -18.26 -59.48
N LEU A 28 -89.43 -18.46 -58.30
CA LEU A 28 -88.68 -18.65 -57.06
C LEU A 28 -87.82 -19.91 -57.11
N ASP A 29 -88.34 -21.03 -57.60
CA ASP A 29 -87.57 -22.27 -57.78
C ASP A 29 -86.41 -22.10 -58.79
N GLU A 30 -86.63 -21.36 -59.89
CA GLU A 30 -85.59 -21.03 -60.86
C GLU A 30 -84.52 -20.09 -60.25
N MET A 31 -84.94 -19.12 -59.43
CA MET A 31 -84.03 -18.24 -58.69
C MET A 31 -83.23 -19.00 -57.64
N ASP A 32 -83.84 -19.93 -56.90
CA ASP A 32 -83.14 -20.75 -55.91
C ASP A 32 -82.16 -21.74 -56.58
N SER A 33 -82.53 -22.32 -57.71
CA SER A 33 -81.62 -23.17 -58.49
C SER A 33 -80.41 -22.39 -59.01
N THR A 34 -80.62 -21.17 -59.51
CA THR A 34 -79.52 -20.30 -59.95
C THR A 34 -78.67 -19.82 -58.77
N LEU A 35 -79.28 -19.50 -57.62
CA LEU A 35 -78.54 -19.15 -56.39
C LEU A 35 -77.69 -20.31 -55.86
N LEU A 36 -78.16 -21.56 -55.95
CA LEU A 36 -77.37 -22.74 -55.59
C LEU A 36 -76.12 -22.88 -56.46
N ILE A 37 -76.26 -22.75 -57.77
CA ILE A 37 -75.12 -22.80 -58.71
C ILE A 37 -74.16 -21.63 -58.45
N VAL A 38 -74.69 -20.43 -58.22
CA VAL A 38 -73.87 -19.26 -57.90
C VAL A 38 -73.12 -19.48 -56.59
N ARG A 39 -73.78 -20.00 -55.54
CA ARG A 39 -73.15 -20.30 -54.24
C ARG A 39 -71.98 -21.28 -54.41
N ASP A 40 -72.21 -22.41 -55.08
CA ASP A 40 -71.17 -23.42 -55.29
C ASP A 40 -70.01 -22.86 -56.15
N SER A 41 -70.32 -21.96 -57.12
CA SER A 41 -69.29 -21.26 -57.89
C SER A 41 -68.51 -20.21 -57.09
N VAL A 42 -69.17 -19.52 -56.15
CA VAL A 42 -68.55 -18.54 -55.25
C VAL A 42 -67.63 -19.26 -54.26
N GLU A 43 -68.06 -20.39 -53.71
CA GLU A 43 -67.23 -21.22 -52.83
C GLU A 43 -65.95 -21.70 -53.55
N LEU A 44 -66.07 -22.15 -54.80
CA LEU A 44 -64.91 -22.51 -55.63
C LEU A 44 -63.99 -21.32 -55.94
N ILE A 45 -64.56 -20.12 -56.15
CA ILE A 45 -63.78 -18.90 -56.38
C ILE A 45 -63.05 -18.48 -55.10
N GLU A 46 -63.71 -18.53 -53.94
CA GLU A 46 -63.10 -18.23 -52.64
C GLU A 46 -61.97 -19.22 -52.31
N GLU A 47 -62.17 -20.52 -52.56
CA GLU A 47 -61.13 -21.53 -52.38
C GLU A 47 -59.94 -21.25 -53.30
N LYS A 48 -60.19 -20.97 -54.59
CA LYS A 48 -59.15 -20.62 -55.56
C LYS A 48 -58.40 -19.33 -55.20
N ASP A 49 -59.10 -18.31 -54.74
CA ASP A 49 -58.49 -17.05 -54.32
C ASP A 49 -57.65 -17.23 -53.05
N SER A 50 -58.09 -18.08 -52.12
CA SER A 50 -57.32 -18.45 -50.93
C SER A 50 -56.02 -19.17 -51.32
N LEU A 51 -56.09 -20.15 -52.23
CA LEU A 51 -54.92 -20.85 -52.76
C LEU A 51 -53.99 -19.90 -53.52
N GLY A 52 -54.53 -19.00 -54.34
CA GLY A 52 -53.76 -17.98 -55.04
C GLY A 52 -53.11 -16.94 -54.11
N GLN A 53 -53.70 -16.67 -52.94
CA GLN A 53 -53.08 -15.84 -51.91
C GLN A 53 -51.92 -16.57 -51.23
N VAL A 54 -52.09 -17.84 -50.89
CA VAL A 54 -51.02 -18.69 -50.33
C VAL A 54 -49.87 -18.82 -51.32
N GLU A 55 -50.14 -19.04 -52.61
CA GLU A 55 -49.12 -19.10 -53.66
C GLU A 55 -48.34 -17.79 -53.76
N ARG A 56 -49.02 -16.64 -53.80
CA ARG A 56 -48.37 -15.33 -53.84
C ARG A 56 -47.51 -15.08 -52.61
N GLN A 57 -47.98 -15.41 -51.41
CA GLN A 57 -47.21 -15.28 -50.18
C GLN A 57 -45.98 -16.19 -50.18
N ASN A 58 -46.12 -17.43 -50.65
CA ASN A 58 -45.00 -18.36 -50.75
C ASN A 58 -43.96 -17.88 -51.76
N ASN A 59 -44.38 -17.38 -52.93
CA ASN A 59 -43.47 -16.81 -53.93
C ASN A 59 -42.75 -15.56 -53.42
N GLU A 60 -43.43 -14.70 -52.65
CA GLU A 60 -42.79 -13.51 -52.06
C GLU A 60 -41.75 -13.89 -50.99
N LYS A 61 -42.06 -14.87 -50.13
CA LYS A 61 -41.12 -15.39 -49.13
C LYS A 61 -39.90 -16.04 -49.80
N LEU A 62 -40.13 -16.91 -50.78
CA LEU A 62 -39.07 -17.57 -51.54
C LEU A 62 -38.16 -16.56 -52.24
N ARG A 63 -38.75 -15.51 -52.83
CA ARG A 63 -37.97 -14.45 -53.46
C ARG A 63 -37.10 -13.70 -52.46
N LYS A 64 -37.62 -13.36 -51.28
CA LYS A 64 -36.84 -12.71 -50.22
C LYS A 64 -35.68 -13.59 -49.76
N GLU A 65 -35.92 -14.89 -49.56
CA GLU A 65 -34.86 -15.85 -49.22
C GLU A 65 -33.79 -15.98 -50.31
N LEU A 66 -34.19 -16.00 -51.60
CA LEU A 66 -33.25 -16.03 -52.73
C LEU A 66 -32.44 -14.74 -52.86
N GLU A 67 -33.05 -13.58 -52.65
CA GLU A 67 -32.35 -12.28 -52.65
C GLU A 67 -31.35 -12.21 -51.48
N GLU A 68 -31.72 -12.68 -50.30
CA GLU A 68 -30.81 -12.80 -49.15
C GLU A 68 -29.66 -13.78 -49.45
N PHE A 69 -29.94 -14.93 -50.05
CA PHE A 69 -28.94 -15.92 -50.44
C PHE A 69 -27.90 -15.34 -51.41
N LEU A 70 -28.35 -14.63 -52.46
CA LEU A 70 -27.45 -14.00 -53.42
C LEU A 70 -26.62 -12.90 -52.77
N TYR A 71 -27.22 -12.08 -51.89
CA TYR A 71 -26.48 -11.07 -51.14
C TYR A 71 -25.40 -11.68 -50.24
N HIS A 72 -25.71 -12.82 -49.61
CA HIS A 72 -24.77 -13.57 -48.78
C HIS A 72 -23.57 -14.11 -49.56
N LEU A 73 -23.79 -14.68 -50.74
CA LEU A 73 -22.71 -15.17 -51.59
C LEU A 73 -21.86 -14.04 -52.16
N ASP A 74 -22.47 -12.90 -52.51
CA ASP A 74 -21.77 -11.74 -53.07
C ASP A 74 -21.00 -10.92 -52.01
N THR A 75 -21.24 -11.19 -50.71
CA THR A 75 -20.54 -10.53 -49.60
C THR A 75 -19.02 -10.79 -49.65
N ILE A 76 -18.58 -11.95 -50.17
CA ILE A 76 -17.16 -12.27 -50.39
C ILE A 76 -16.88 -12.34 -51.90
N SER A 77 -16.34 -11.25 -52.43
CA SER A 77 -15.80 -11.22 -53.79
C SER A 77 -14.49 -12.03 -53.91
N ASP A 78 -14.23 -12.57 -55.10
CA ASP A 78 -12.95 -13.22 -55.44
C ASP A 78 -11.74 -12.26 -55.30
N ASN A 79 -11.99 -10.95 -55.38
CA ASN A 79 -10.97 -9.93 -55.11
C ASN A 79 -10.54 -9.94 -53.64
N HIS A 80 -11.47 -10.11 -52.69
CA HIS A 80 -11.13 -10.22 -51.26
C HIS A 80 -10.24 -11.44 -50.98
N ILE A 81 -10.52 -12.56 -51.64
CA ILE A 81 -9.73 -13.80 -51.52
C ILE A 81 -8.32 -13.61 -52.07
N ARG A 82 -8.18 -12.95 -53.23
CA ARG A 82 -6.87 -12.63 -53.82
C ARG A 82 -6.04 -11.71 -52.93
N VAL A 83 -6.66 -10.69 -52.34
CA VAL A 83 -6.00 -9.73 -51.43
C VAL A 83 -5.48 -10.40 -50.17
N LEU A 84 -6.25 -11.31 -49.55
CA LEU A 84 -5.80 -12.04 -48.37
C LEU A 84 -4.70 -13.06 -48.70
N ARG A 85 -4.77 -13.71 -49.87
CA ARG A 85 -3.77 -14.69 -50.30
C ARG A 85 -2.41 -14.05 -50.61
N ASN A 86 -2.43 -12.88 -51.24
CA ASN A 86 -1.25 -12.10 -51.67
C ASN A 86 -1.06 -10.82 -50.84
N ALA A 87 -1.26 -10.89 -49.52
CA ALA A 87 -1.18 -9.72 -48.66
C ALA A 87 0.22 -9.09 -48.61
N HIS A 88 0.34 -7.83 -49.02
CA HIS A 88 1.57 -7.05 -48.92
C HIS A 88 1.54 -6.14 -47.68
N LEU A 89 1.93 -6.70 -46.53
CA LEU A 89 1.83 -6.02 -45.22
C LEU A 89 2.83 -4.85 -45.01
N SER A 90 3.63 -4.49 -46.03
CA SER A 90 4.56 -3.35 -45.97
C SER A 90 4.02 -2.07 -46.61
N ASP A 91 2.91 -2.16 -47.35
CA ASP A 91 2.29 -1.01 -48.02
C ASP A 91 0.99 -0.59 -47.31
N PRO A 92 0.82 0.69 -46.92
CA PRO A 92 -0.39 1.18 -46.26
C PRO A 92 -1.68 0.93 -47.06
N THR A 93 -1.64 0.95 -48.40
CA THR A 93 -2.85 0.71 -49.21
C THR A 93 -3.25 -0.77 -49.20
N SER A 94 -2.27 -1.67 -49.31
CA SER A 94 -2.52 -3.11 -49.15
C SER A 94 -3.00 -3.47 -47.74
N ILE A 95 -2.50 -2.82 -46.68
CA ILE A 95 -2.99 -3.05 -45.30
C ILE A 95 -4.47 -2.72 -45.20
N ASN A 96 -4.91 -1.56 -45.72
CA ASN A 96 -6.32 -1.17 -45.72
C ASN A 96 -7.19 -2.13 -46.53
N GLN A 97 -6.72 -2.61 -47.68
CA GLN A 97 -7.43 -3.62 -48.47
C GLN A 97 -7.56 -4.95 -47.72
N CYS A 98 -6.51 -5.37 -47.00
CA CYS A 98 -6.57 -6.53 -46.12
C CYS A 98 -7.58 -6.33 -44.98
N CYS A 99 -7.67 -5.13 -44.38
CA CYS A 99 -8.68 -4.82 -43.35
C CYS A 99 -10.11 -4.97 -43.89
N LEU A 100 -10.39 -4.46 -45.09
CA LEU A 100 -11.69 -4.57 -45.73
C LEU A 100 -12.05 -6.03 -46.06
N ALA A 101 -11.12 -6.78 -46.64
CA ALA A 101 -11.31 -8.19 -46.95
C ALA A 101 -11.51 -9.04 -45.68
N ALA A 102 -10.74 -8.77 -44.62
CA ALA A 102 -10.86 -9.43 -43.32
C ALA A 102 -12.20 -9.13 -42.63
N ARG A 103 -12.71 -7.89 -42.71
CA ARG A 103 -14.03 -7.50 -42.20
C ARG A 103 -15.15 -8.21 -42.96
N ALA A 104 -15.10 -8.22 -44.29
CA ALA A 104 -16.08 -8.92 -45.14
C ALA A 104 -16.10 -10.42 -44.85
N MET A 105 -14.92 -11.03 -44.67
CA MET A 105 -14.78 -12.44 -44.29
C MET A 105 -15.42 -12.74 -42.92
N ASN A 106 -15.19 -11.90 -41.91
CA ASN A 106 -15.83 -12.08 -40.60
C ASN A 106 -17.35 -11.88 -40.64
N GLN A 107 -17.85 -10.94 -41.44
CA GLN A 107 -19.30 -10.74 -41.60
C GLN A 107 -19.97 -11.98 -42.20
N PHE A 108 -19.33 -12.60 -43.20
CA PHE A 108 -19.81 -13.84 -43.81
C PHE A 108 -19.76 -15.03 -42.84
N LEU A 109 -18.64 -15.19 -42.10
CA LEU A 109 -18.47 -16.32 -41.17
C LEU A 109 -19.33 -16.23 -39.90
N ASN A 110 -19.67 -15.02 -39.44
CA ASN A 110 -20.42 -14.82 -38.19
C ASN A 110 -21.94 -14.75 -38.36
N LYS A 111 -22.46 -14.59 -39.59
CA LYS A 111 -23.92 -14.50 -39.81
C LYS A 111 -24.53 -15.91 -39.76
N LYS A 112 -25.33 -16.18 -38.73
CA LYS A 112 -26.10 -17.43 -38.60
C LYS A 112 -27.09 -17.52 -39.78
N SER A 113 -26.94 -18.54 -40.60
CA SER A 113 -27.84 -18.82 -41.72
C SER A 113 -28.23 -20.29 -41.73
N GLU A 114 -29.45 -20.59 -42.15
CA GLU A 114 -29.95 -21.96 -42.33
C GLU A 114 -29.16 -22.73 -43.41
N LEU A 115 -28.39 -21.99 -44.23
CA LEU A 115 -27.44 -22.46 -45.23
C LEU A 115 -26.25 -23.25 -44.67
N CYS A 116 -25.99 -23.18 -43.35
CA CYS A 116 -24.97 -23.98 -42.68
C CYS A 116 -25.15 -25.50 -42.87
N SER A 117 -26.35 -25.94 -43.24
CA SER A 117 -26.69 -27.34 -43.53
C SER A 117 -26.29 -27.80 -44.94
N MET A 118 -25.97 -26.88 -45.86
CA MET A 118 -25.63 -27.20 -47.25
C MET A 118 -24.15 -27.58 -47.42
N ALA A 119 -23.87 -28.69 -48.11
CA ALA A 119 -22.50 -29.16 -48.36
C ALA A 119 -21.62 -28.15 -49.13
N ALA A 120 -22.19 -27.43 -50.11
CA ALA A 120 -21.48 -26.40 -50.87
C ALA A 120 -21.08 -25.19 -50.00
N PHE A 121 -21.94 -24.81 -49.05
CA PHE A 121 -21.67 -23.75 -48.10
C PHE A 121 -20.58 -24.18 -47.10
N GLN A 122 -20.64 -25.41 -46.60
CA GLN A 122 -19.60 -25.98 -45.72
C GLN A 122 -18.24 -26.03 -46.41
N SER A 123 -18.17 -26.51 -47.66
CA SER A 123 -16.93 -26.52 -48.44
C SER A 123 -16.33 -25.13 -48.61
N ARG A 124 -17.17 -24.12 -48.88
CA ARG A 124 -16.70 -22.73 -49.02
C ARG A 124 -16.24 -22.13 -47.69
N VAL A 125 -16.93 -22.44 -46.59
CA VAL A 125 -16.52 -22.05 -45.24
C VAL A 125 -15.16 -22.68 -44.88
N ASP A 126 -14.95 -23.94 -45.23
CA ASP A 126 -13.67 -24.63 -45.00
C ASP A 126 -12.52 -24.00 -45.81
N GLU A 127 -12.73 -23.69 -47.09
CA GLU A 127 -11.76 -22.94 -47.91
C GLU A 127 -11.39 -21.58 -47.29
N LEU A 128 -12.39 -20.84 -46.83
CA LEU A 128 -12.19 -19.53 -46.19
C LEU A 128 -11.51 -19.65 -44.82
N ASN A 129 -11.79 -20.72 -44.08
CA ASN A 129 -11.13 -21.02 -42.81
C ASN A 129 -9.64 -21.33 -43.02
N VAL A 130 -9.29 -22.10 -44.05
CA VAL A 130 -7.89 -22.38 -44.42
C VAL A 130 -7.19 -21.08 -44.85
N LEU A 131 -7.81 -20.28 -45.72
CA LEU A 131 -7.25 -19.00 -46.16
C LEU A 131 -7.05 -18.02 -44.99
N ARG A 132 -8.00 -17.99 -44.05
CA ARG A 132 -7.89 -17.21 -42.82
C ARG A 132 -6.65 -17.63 -42.04
N ASP A 133 -6.47 -18.93 -41.81
CA ASP A 133 -5.37 -19.44 -40.99
C ASP A 133 -4.02 -19.17 -41.67
N GLU A 134 -3.90 -19.35 -43.00
CA GLU A 134 -2.72 -18.95 -43.77
C GLU A 134 -2.40 -17.45 -43.66
N PHE A 135 -3.43 -16.59 -43.70
CA PHE A 135 -3.25 -15.16 -43.54
C PHE A 135 -2.88 -14.77 -42.10
N VAL A 136 -3.46 -15.42 -41.08
CA VAL A 136 -3.08 -15.24 -39.67
C VAL A 136 -1.61 -15.56 -39.46
N ASP A 137 -1.11 -16.66 -40.01
CA ASP A 137 0.30 -17.05 -39.88
C ASP A 137 1.24 -16.05 -40.57
N LYS A 138 0.89 -15.59 -41.78
CA LYS A 138 1.63 -14.53 -42.49
C LYS A 138 1.64 -13.22 -41.71
N PHE A 139 0.48 -12.80 -41.20
CA PHE A 139 0.31 -11.57 -40.43
C PHE A 139 1.08 -11.62 -39.11
N PHE A 140 0.97 -12.73 -38.38
CA PHE A 140 1.69 -12.97 -37.14
C PHE A 140 3.21 -12.92 -37.37
N SER A 141 3.71 -13.60 -38.41
CA SER A 141 5.13 -13.59 -38.76
C SER A 141 5.63 -12.18 -39.08
N HIS A 142 4.84 -11.39 -39.82
CA HIS A 142 5.18 -10.01 -40.15
C HIS A 142 5.21 -9.11 -38.90
N ILE A 143 4.17 -9.16 -38.06
CA ILE A 143 4.10 -8.37 -36.83
C ILE A 143 5.19 -8.76 -35.84
N ALA A 144 5.48 -10.06 -35.67
CA ALA A 144 6.55 -10.53 -34.81
C ALA A 144 7.91 -9.99 -35.27
N ALA A 145 8.20 -10.03 -36.58
CA ALA A 145 9.41 -9.45 -37.15
C ALA A 145 9.47 -7.93 -36.96
N LEU A 146 8.34 -7.22 -37.03
CA LEU A 146 8.28 -5.79 -36.72
C LEU A 146 8.60 -5.54 -35.24
N PHE A 147 8.02 -6.30 -34.30
CA PHE A 147 8.30 -6.17 -32.87
C PHE A 147 9.80 -6.33 -32.57
N GLU A 148 10.46 -7.33 -33.15
CA GLU A 148 11.90 -7.55 -33.01
C GLU A 148 12.73 -6.38 -33.59
N ARG A 149 12.40 -5.94 -34.81
CA ARG A 149 13.14 -4.85 -35.48
C ARG A 149 13.02 -3.53 -34.72
N MET A 150 11.88 -3.25 -34.10
CA MET A 150 11.66 -2.02 -33.35
C MET A 150 12.54 -1.90 -32.10
N GLY A 151 13.02 -3.02 -31.54
CA GLY A 151 14.02 -3.00 -30.46
C GLY A 151 15.37 -2.40 -30.88
N THR A 152 15.68 -2.38 -32.18
CA THR A 152 16.96 -1.88 -32.73
C THR A 152 16.90 -0.43 -33.22
N MET A 153 15.70 0.13 -33.42
CA MET A 153 15.53 1.51 -33.93
C MET A 153 15.85 2.60 -32.90
N VAL A 154 15.94 2.22 -31.62
CA VAL A 154 16.12 3.13 -30.49
C VAL A 154 17.60 3.53 -30.29
N GLU A 155 18.53 2.73 -30.82
CA GLU A 155 19.98 2.86 -30.58
C GLU A 155 20.63 4.10 -31.25
N GLY A 156 19.90 4.85 -32.10
CA GLY A 156 20.48 5.86 -33.00
C GLY A 156 20.29 7.34 -32.64
N GLN A 157 19.60 7.69 -31.55
CA GLN A 157 19.31 9.10 -31.24
C GLN A 157 20.02 9.55 -29.95
N GLY A 158 20.93 10.51 -30.06
CA GLY A 158 21.69 11.10 -28.95
C GLY A 158 20.82 11.97 -28.04
N TRP A 159 19.95 11.33 -27.25
CA TRP A 159 19.17 11.98 -26.20
C TRP A 159 19.95 12.00 -24.89
N ASP A 160 19.64 12.99 -24.03
CA ASP A 160 20.20 13.06 -22.68
C ASP A 160 19.97 11.72 -21.94
N SER A 161 21.04 11.22 -21.32
CA SER A 161 21.07 9.95 -20.60
C SER A 161 20.09 9.87 -19.42
N MET A 162 19.58 11.02 -18.97
CA MET A 162 18.62 11.17 -17.85
C MET A 162 17.16 11.36 -18.30
N ILE A 163 16.82 11.01 -19.55
CA ILE A 163 15.44 11.07 -20.07
C ILE A 163 15.04 9.68 -20.57
N LEU A 164 13.86 9.21 -20.15
CA LEU A 164 13.29 7.97 -20.67
C LEU A 164 12.68 8.23 -22.05
N GLN A 165 13.10 7.45 -23.05
CA GLN A 165 12.62 7.67 -24.41
C GLN A 165 11.17 7.22 -24.58
N ILE A 166 10.28 8.16 -24.89
CA ILE A 166 8.91 7.87 -25.32
C ILE A 166 8.97 7.30 -26.74
N GLN A 167 8.50 6.08 -26.91
CA GLN A 167 8.65 5.29 -28.13
C GLN A 167 7.66 5.69 -29.25
N THR A 168 7.58 6.98 -29.57
CA THR A 168 6.59 7.54 -30.51
C THR A 168 6.69 6.96 -31.92
N GLN A 169 7.89 6.64 -32.38
CA GLN A 169 8.12 6.03 -33.70
C GLN A 169 7.56 4.59 -33.77
N ARG A 170 7.76 3.81 -32.70
CA ARG A 170 7.20 2.46 -32.55
C ARG A 170 5.68 2.48 -32.66
N TYR A 171 5.03 3.42 -31.98
CA TYR A 171 3.58 3.57 -32.04
C TYR A 171 3.10 3.90 -33.46
N ARG A 172 3.79 4.81 -34.17
CA ARG A 172 3.41 5.19 -35.54
C ARG A 172 3.49 4.03 -36.53
N CYS A 173 4.49 3.16 -36.43
CA CYS A 173 4.63 2.00 -37.31
C CYS A 173 3.59 0.90 -37.04
N LEU A 174 3.13 0.78 -35.78
CA LEU A 174 2.15 -0.24 -35.39
C LEU A 174 0.70 0.18 -35.62
N LEU A 175 0.36 1.47 -35.48
CA LEU A 175 -1.02 1.96 -35.60
C LEU A 175 -1.78 1.52 -36.88
N PRO A 176 -1.17 1.40 -38.07
CA PRO A 176 -1.86 0.91 -39.27
C PRO A 176 -2.46 -0.50 -39.11
N PHE A 177 -1.91 -1.33 -38.23
CA PHE A 177 -2.36 -2.70 -38.01
C PHE A 177 -3.48 -2.82 -36.94
N CYS A 178 -3.91 -1.70 -36.33
CA CYS A 178 -4.95 -1.69 -35.30
C CYS A 178 -6.22 -2.44 -35.70
N GLU A 179 -6.72 -2.24 -36.92
CA GLU A 179 -7.95 -2.90 -37.40
C GLU A 179 -7.76 -4.40 -37.58
N LEU A 180 -6.58 -4.83 -38.06
CA LEU A 180 -6.25 -6.26 -38.20
C LEU A 180 -6.08 -6.95 -36.84
N ILE A 181 -5.60 -6.25 -35.81
CA ILE A 181 -5.54 -6.79 -34.44
C ILE A 181 -6.95 -6.95 -33.85
N SER A 182 -7.86 -5.99 -34.09
CA SER A 182 -9.27 -6.13 -33.72
C SER A 182 -9.91 -7.33 -34.41
N TRP A 183 -9.66 -7.47 -35.73
CA TRP A 183 -10.10 -8.63 -36.49
C TRP A 183 -9.57 -9.94 -35.89
N LEU A 184 -8.25 -10.03 -35.64
CA LEU A 184 -7.61 -11.20 -35.05
C LEU A 184 -8.23 -11.58 -33.69
N LYS A 185 -8.53 -10.57 -32.86
CA LYS A 185 -9.20 -10.76 -31.56
C LYS A 185 -10.57 -11.45 -31.71
N SER A 186 -11.36 -11.04 -32.70
CA SER A 186 -12.69 -11.60 -32.97
C SER A 186 -12.67 -12.95 -33.70
N SER A 187 -11.70 -13.18 -34.58
CA SER A 187 -11.62 -14.39 -35.41
C SER A 187 -10.88 -15.54 -34.72
N ARG A 188 -9.73 -15.26 -34.10
CA ARG A 188 -8.81 -16.25 -33.53
C ARG A 188 -8.18 -15.72 -32.23
N SER A 189 -8.90 -15.87 -31.11
CA SER A 189 -8.45 -15.41 -29.78
C SER A 189 -7.05 -15.93 -29.40
N ASN A 190 -6.71 -17.19 -29.72
CA ASN A 190 -5.40 -17.76 -29.40
C ASN A 190 -4.23 -17.01 -30.08
N ALA A 191 -4.37 -16.70 -31.38
CA ALA A 191 -3.34 -15.98 -32.14
C ALA A 191 -3.19 -14.53 -31.66
N TYR A 192 -4.30 -13.89 -31.26
CA TYR A 192 -4.28 -12.59 -30.61
C TYR A 192 -3.52 -12.62 -29.28
N GLN A 193 -3.78 -13.61 -28.41
CA GLN A 193 -3.07 -13.75 -27.13
C GLN A 193 -1.57 -14.00 -27.34
N GLU A 194 -1.19 -14.79 -28.33
CA GLU A 194 0.24 -15.02 -28.64
C GLU A 194 0.91 -13.74 -29.17
N THR A 195 0.21 -12.96 -30.02
CA THR A 195 0.70 -11.66 -30.50
C THR A 195 0.92 -10.68 -29.34
N LEU A 196 -0.04 -10.63 -28.40
CA LEU A 196 0.04 -9.83 -27.19
C LEU A 196 1.22 -10.27 -26.31
N ARG A 197 1.39 -11.58 -26.10
CA ARG A 197 2.51 -12.14 -25.32
C ARG A 197 3.86 -11.79 -25.94
N ARG A 198 3.98 -11.91 -27.27
CA ARG A 198 5.21 -11.55 -28.00
C ARG A 198 5.50 -10.06 -27.86
N TYR A 199 4.51 -9.21 -28.01
CA TYR A 199 4.64 -7.77 -27.79
C TYR A 199 5.16 -7.44 -26.39
N ILE A 200 4.54 -8.00 -25.35
CA ILE A 200 4.92 -7.77 -23.95
C ILE A 200 6.38 -8.14 -23.73
N LYS A 201 6.81 -9.30 -24.25
CA LYS A 201 8.20 -9.78 -24.12
C LYS A 201 9.22 -8.82 -24.78
N GLU A 202 8.95 -8.37 -26.00
CA GLU A 202 9.86 -7.45 -26.70
C GLU A 202 9.85 -6.05 -26.08
N ALA A 203 8.68 -5.57 -25.65
CA ALA A 203 8.56 -4.29 -24.94
C ALA A 203 9.28 -4.33 -23.58
N GLU A 204 9.13 -5.42 -22.82
CA GLU A 204 9.87 -5.62 -21.55
C GLU A 204 11.38 -5.58 -21.79
N ALA A 205 11.89 -6.29 -22.80
CA ALA A 205 13.31 -6.30 -23.11
C ALA A 205 13.83 -4.89 -23.47
N LEU A 206 13.03 -4.12 -24.21
CA LEU A 206 13.36 -2.74 -24.56
C LEU A 206 13.37 -1.82 -23.33
N PHE A 207 12.30 -1.80 -22.53
CA PHE A 207 12.22 -0.96 -21.34
C PHE A 207 13.27 -1.36 -20.29
N ARG A 208 13.63 -2.64 -20.18
CA ARG A 208 14.76 -3.09 -19.37
C ARG A 208 16.07 -2.41 -19.78
N LYS A 209 16.42 -2.43 -21.07
CA LYS A 209 17.62 -1.74 -21.58
C LYS A 209 17.55 -0.23 -21.31
N GLU A 210 16.40 0.40 -21.54
CA GLU A 210 16.22 1.83 -21.29
C GLU A 210 16.33 2.18 -19.80
N PHE A 211 15.74 1.38 -18.91
CA PHE A 211 15.89 1.58 -17.47
C PHE A 211 17.33 1.36 -17.02
N ASP A 212 18.04 0.37 -17.53
CA ASP A 212 19.45 0.14 -17.18
C ASP A 212 20.32 1.33 -17.60
N ARG A 213 20.06 1.92 -18.78
CA ARG A 213 20.70 3.17 -19.26
C ARG A 213 20.36 4.36 -18.36
N PHE A 214 19.07 4.60 -18.13
CA PHE A 214 18.53 5.74 -17.38
C PHE A 214 18.96 5.73 -15.91
N PHE A 215 18.74 4.60 -15.20
CA PHE A 215 19.20 4.44 -13.83
C PHE A 215 20.72 4.38 -13.75
N GLY A 216 21.42 3.87 -14.78
CA GLY A 216 22.88 3.95 -14.88
C GLY A 216 23.39 5.39 -14.79
N ALA A 217 22.80 6.31 -15.56
CA ALA A 217 23.16 7.73 -15.54
C ALA A 217 22.80 8.41 -14.21
N ILE A 218 21.60 8.13 -13.68
CA ILE A 218 21.17 8.69 -12.38
C ILE A 218 22.05 8.19 -11.25
N ASN A 219 22.39 6.90 -11.23
CA ASN A 219 23.25 6.29 -10.24
C ASN A 219 24.67 6.88 -10.29
N GLN A 220 25.19 7.20 -11.48
CA GLN A 220 26.47 7.91 -11.60
C GLN A 220 26.39 9.32 -11.00
N ARG A 221 25.31 10.07 -11.25
CA ARG A 221 25.11 11.40 -10.66
C ARG A 221 24.94 11.34 -9.15
N ALA A 222 24.15 10.38 -8.65
CA ALA A 222 23.96 10.14 -7.23
C ALA A 222 25.28 9.83 -6.50
N LYS A 223 26.19 9.09 -7.15
CA LYS A 223 27.55 8.83 -6.65
C LYS A 223 28.42 10.08 -6.69
N ALA A 224 28.35 10.89 -7.74
CA ALA A 224 29.12 12.14 -7.86
C ALA A 224 28.75 13.18 -6.79
N LEU A 225 27.48 13.22 -6.38
CA LEU A 225 27.00 14.10 -5.30
C LEU A 225 27.64 13.78 -3.94
N SER A 226 28.07 12.54 -3.70
CA SER A 226 28.73 12.15 -2.45
C SER A 226 30.04 12.91 -2.18
N GLY A 227 30.78 13.26 -3.23
CA GLY A 227 32.08 13.92 -3.11
C GLY A 227 32.03 15.41 -2.72
N ARG A 228 30.84 16.01 -2.57
CA ARG A 228 30.64 17.47 -2.39
C ARG A 228 30.04 17.86 -1.04
N ARG A 229 30.32 17.10 0.04
CA ARG A 229 29.71 17.40 1.35
C ARG A 229 30.17 18.74 1.92
N ASP A 230 29.24 19.70 1.92
CA ASP A 230 29.27 20.86 2.81
C ASP A 230 28.77 20.44 4.20
N SER A 231 29.57 20.72 5.23
CA SER A 231 29.30 20.41 6.62
C SER A 231 28.30 21.40 7.25
N SER A 232 27.09 21.54 6.70
CA SER A 232 26.04 22.34 7.34
C SER A 232 25.13 21.43 8.16
N VAL A 233 25.30 21.45 9.48
CA VAL A 233 24.39 20.78 10.42
C VAL A 233 23.18 21.69 10.63
N GLY A 234 21.97 21.20 10.32
CA GLY A 234 20.71 21.88 10.70
C GLY A 234 19.87 22.50 9.58
N SER A 235 20.21 22.29 8.30
CA SER A 235 19.32 22.63 7.17
C SER A 235 19.43 21.57 6.07
N ILE A 236 18.38 21.44 5.24
CA ILE A 236 18.41 20.56 4.06
C ILE A 236 19.54 21.06 3.16
N SER A 237 20.59 20.26 3.01
CA SER A 237 21.75 20.65 2.21
C SER A 237 21.36 20.79 0.74
N LYS A 238 22.13 21.57 -0.03
CA LYS A 238 21.99 21.61 -1.49
C LYS A 238 22.09 20.20 -2.10
N THR A 239 22.96 19.37 -1.56
CA THR A 239 23.13 17.96 -1.96
C THR A 239 21.86 17.14 -1.69
N ASP A 240 21.16 17.40 -0.58
CA ASP A 240 19.92 16.73 -0.23
C ASP A 240 18.78 17.11 -1.20
N GLN A 241 18.73 18.39 -1.62
CA GLN A 241 17.82 18.84 -2.68
C GLN A 241 18.15 18.21 -4.04
N ASP A 242 19.43 18.02 -4.36
CA ASP A 242 19.84 17.35 -5.59
C ASP A 242 19.36 15.88 -5.60
N TYR A 243 19.43 15.14 -4.49
CA TYR A 243 18.87 13.79 -4.39
C TYR A 243 17.35 13.77 -4.55
N VAL A 244 16.64 14.74 -3.99
CA VAL A 244 15.20 14.91 -4.19
C VAL A 244 14.89 15.16 -5.68
N SER A 245 15.64 16.04 -6.34
CA SER A 245 15.45 16.32 -7.77
C SER A 245 15.67 15.08 -8.66
N LEU A 246 16.63 14.22 -8.30
CA LEU A 246 16.86 12.95 -8.97
C LEU A 246 15.66 12.00 -8.82
N LEU A 247 15.11 11.88 -7.61
CA LEU A 247 13.91 11.08 -7.36
C LEU A 247 12.70 11.62 -8.14
N GLU A 248 12.52 12.93 -8.16
CA GLU A 248 11.45 13.58 -8.93
C GLU A 248 11.58 13.31 -10.42
N THR A 249 12.80 13.34 -10.95
CA THR A 249 13.10 12.98 -12.34
C THR A 249 12.76 11.51 -12.61
N ILE A 250 13.16 10.58 -11.73
CA ILE A 250 12.80 9.16 -11.83
C ILE A 250 11.28 8.99 -11.93
N MET A 251 10.53 9.60 -11.00
CA MET A 251 9.09 9.43 -10.95
C MET A 251 8.37 10.11 -12.12
N GLY A 252 8.82 11.30 -12.53
CA GLY A 252 8.25 12.06 -13.64
C GLY A 252 8.46 11.39 -15.00
N GLU A 253 9.68 10.96 -15.30
CA GLU A 253 10.00 10.26 -16.55
C GLU A 253 9.30 8.90 -16.62
N THR A 254 9.29 8.16 -15.52
CA THR A 254 8.58 6.87 -15.46
C THR A 254 7.08 7.06 -15.66
N ARG A 255 6.48 8.11 -15.10
CA ARG A 255 5.08 8.46 -15.34
C ARG A 255 4.80 8.65 -16.82
N ASN A 256 5.58 9.49 -17.49
CA ASN A 256 5.39 9.80 -18.90
C ASN A 256 5.49 8.54 -19.78
N ALA A 257 6.48 7.68 -19.50
CA ALA A 257 6.66 6.42 -20.20
C ALA A 257 5.49 5.45 -19.98
N VAL A 258 5.04 5.29 -18.73
CA VAL A 258 3.90 4.43 -18.36
C VAL A 258 2.61 4.92 -19.01
N GLU A 259 2.32 6.22 -18.96
CA GLU A 259 1.10 6.79 -19.55
C GLU A 259 1.07 6.62 -21.07
N ALA A 260 2.20 6.84 -21.75
CA ALA A 260 2.31 6.65 -23.20
C ALA A 260 2.09 5.19 -23.59
N GLU A 261 2.72 4.26 -22.87
CA GLU A 261 2.62 2.83 -23.12
C GLU A 261 1.20 2.30 -22.87
N GLN A 262 0.60 2.72 -21.77
CA GLN A 262 -0.76 2.35 -21.42
C GLN A 262 -1.76 2.85 -22.47
N LYS A 263 -1.68 4.12 -22.89
CA LYS A 263 -2.54 4.67 -23.95
C LYS A 263 -2.38 3.91 -25.27
N PHE A 264 -1.15 3.54 -25.61
CA PHE A 264 -0.88 2.73 -26.79
C PHE A 264 -1.51 1.34 -26.68
N CYS A 265 -1.25 0.59 -25.61
CA CYS A 265 -1.78 -0.76 -25.42
C CYS A 265 -3.31 -0.80 -25.45
N ILE A 266 -3.97 0.17 -24.79
CA ILE A 266 -5.44 0.30 -24.82
C ILE A 266 -5.95 0.45 -26.25
N ARG A 267 -5.32 1.32 -27.05
CA ARG A 267 -5.72 1.61 -28.42
C ARG A 267 -5.38 0.49 -29.41
N PHE A 268 -4.19 -0.08 -29.32
CA PHE A 268 -3.68 -1.05 -30.30
C PHE A 268 -4.32 -2.43 -30.11
N PHE A 269 -4.47 -2.88 -28.86
CA PHE A 269 -5.04 -4.19 -28.53
C PHE A 269 -6.56 -4.16 -28.27
N HIS A 270 -7.22 -3.01 -28.42
CA HIS A 270 -8.67 -2.86 -28.24
C HIS A 270 -9.16 -3.44 -26.92
N ILE A 271 -8.45 -3.12 -25.83
CA ILE A 271 -8.75 -3.62 -24.47
C ILE A 271 -10.15 -3.15 -24.04
N SER A 272 -10.58 -1.96 -24.46
CA SER A 272 -11.91 -1.41 -24.19
C SER A 272 -13.06 -2.15 -24.91
N GLY A 273 -12.78 -2.91 -25.97
CA GLY A 273 -13.82 -3.59 -26.77
C GLY A 273 -14.54 -4.71 -26.01
N ASP A 274 -13.89 -5.34 -25.04
CA ASP A 274 -14.50 -6.41 -24.22
C ASP A 274 -15.56 -5.86 -23.25
N LEU A 275 -15.47 -4.56 -22.94
CA LEU A 275 -16.35 -3.84 -22.03
C LEU A 275 -17.72 -3.55 -22.63
N LEU A 276 -17.75 -3.14 -23.91
CA LEU A 276 -19.00 -2.91 -24.65
C LEU A 276 -19.75 -4.23 -24.89
N ASN A 277 -19.04 -5.30 -25.28
CA ASN A 277 -19.66 -6.61 -25.50
C ASN A 277 -20.25 -7.24 -24.21
N THR A 278 -19.68 -6.94 -23.04
CA THR A 278 -20.24 -7.37 -21.74
C THR A 278 -21.41 -6.53 -21.26
N ILE A 279 -21.57 -5.30 -21.76
CA ILE A 279 -22.75 -4.47 -21.54
C ILE A 279 -23.91 -4.98 -22.42
N ASP A 280 -23.64 -5.22 -23.71
CA ASP A 280 -24.66 -5.68 -24.67
C ASP A 280 -25.23 -7.08 -24.35
N THR A 281 -24.40 -7.97 -23.77
CA THR A 281 -24.85 -9.32 -23.35
C THR A 281 -25.65 -9.31 -22.04
N LYS A 282 -25.48 -8.30 -21.18
CA LYS A 282 -26.22 -8.16 -19.92
C LYS A 282 -27.51 -7.34 -20.04
N SER A 283 -27.64 -6.52 -21.08
CA SER A 283 -28.89 -5.81 -21.39
C SER A 283 -29.97 -6.68 -22.03
N SER A 284 -29.64 -7.90 -22.47
CA SER A 284 -30.60 -8.84 -23.09
C SER A 284 -31.19 -9.89 -22.13
N GLU A 285 -30.70 -9.98 -20.89
CA GLU A 285 -31.30 -10.84 -19.86
C GLU A 285 -31.67 -9.99 -18.64
N SER A 286 -32.95 -10.02 -18.29
CA SER A 286 -33.57 -9.44 -17.08
C SER A 286 -34.01 -7.97 -17.16
N GLY A 287 -35.30 -7.80 -17.47
CA GLY A 287 -36.04 -6.63 -17.01
C GLY A 287 -36.28 -6.73 -15.51
N ASP A 288 -35.35 -6.22 -14.71
CA ASP A 288 -35.65 -5.86 -13.33
C ASP A 288 -34.89 -4.57 -12.94
N SER A 289 -35.65 -3.48 -12.92
CA SER A 289 -35.19 -2.14 -12.63
C SER A 289 -34.94 -1.96 -11.13
N SER A 290 -33.74 -2.30 -10.64
CA SER A 290 -33.24 -1.83 -9.32
C SER A 290 -31.72 -1.97 -9.07
N GLY A 291 -30.85 -1.97 -10.10
CA GLY A 291 -29.41 -2.25 -9.95
C GLY A 291 -28.39 -1.26 -10.56
N ALA A 292 -28.78 -0.04 -10.94
CA ALA A 292 -27.98 0.82 -11.83
C ALA A 292 -26.69 1.46 -11.23
N PHE A 293 -26.41 1.36 -9.93
CA PHE A 293 -25.24 2.03 -9.31
C PHE A 293 -24.01 1.12 -9.02
N GLY A 294 -24.12 -0.21 -9.23
CA GLY A 294 -23.04 -1.17 -8.91
C GLY A 294 -22.25 -1.73 -10.11
N GLY A 295 -22.84 -1.69 -11.32
CA GLY A 295 -22.24 -2.28 -12.52
C GLY A 295 -20.99 -1.57 -13.00
N GLY A 296 -20.99 -0.22 -13.00
CA GLY A 296 -19.87 0.60 -13.50
C GLY A 296 -18.54 0.34 -12.79
N LYS A 297 -18.55 0.27 -11.44
CA LYS A 297 -17.32 0.04 -10.65
C LYS A 297 -16.69 -1.33 -10.88
N THR A 298 -17.51 -2.35 -11.15
CA THR A 298 -17.04 -3.72 -11.41
C THR A 298 -16.40 -3.82 -12.79
N ILE A 299 -17.00 -3.15 -13.76
CA ILE A 299 -16.56 -3.06 -15.15
C ILE A 299 -15.24 -2.26 -15.25
N GLU A 300 -15.16 -1.10 -14.60
CA GLU A 300 -13.92 -0.30 -14.51
C GLU A 300 -12.77 -1.08 -13.86
N ARG A 301 -13.06 -1.89 -12.83
CA ARG A 301 -12.06 -2.75 -12.19
C ARG A 301 -11.51 -3.80 -13.16
N GLN A 302 -12.38 -4.49 -13.90
CA GLN A 302 -11.96 -5.50 -14.88
C GLN A 302 -11.11 -4.89 -16.00
N PHE A 303 -11.48 -3.70 -16.50
CA PHE A 303 -10.67 -2.96 -17.46
C PHE A 303 -9.28 -2.63 -16.91
N ASN A 304 -9.23 -2.09 -15.70
CA ASN A 304 -7.96 -1.76 -15.04
C ASN A 304 -7.08 -3.00 -14.81
N ASP A 305 -7.68 -4.14 -14.45
CA ASP A 305 -6.95 -5.39 -14.26
C ASP A 305 -6.36 -5.92 -15.58
N GLN A 306 -7.10 -5.84 -16.69
CA GLN A 306 -6.57 -6.22 -18.01
C GLN A 306 -5.41 -5.33 -18.46
N VAL A 307 -5.56 -4.01 -18.31
CA VAL A 307 -4.49 -3.05 -18.61
C VAL A 307 -3.27 -3.33 -17.75
N LYS A 308 -3.46 -3.57 -16.45
CA LYS A 308 -2.38 -3.92 -15.53
C LYS A 308 -1.65 -5.20 -15.94
N ASN A 309 -2.36 -6.25 -16.36
CA ASN A 309 -1.74 -7.50 -16.79
C ASN A 309 -0.83 -7.34 -18.01
N ILE A 310 -1.10 -6.36 -18.87
CA ILE A 310 -0.29 -6.06 -20.05
C ILE A 310 0.88 -5.13 -19.70
N VAL A 311 0.62 -4.07 -18.93
CA VAL A 311 1.62 -3.03 -18.63
C VAL A 311 2.60 -3.46 -17.53
N GLN A 312 2.16 -4.23 -16.54
CA GLN A 312 3.01 -4.62 -15.40
C GLN A 312 4.28 -5.39 -15.79
N PRO A 313 4.25 -6.40 -16.69
CA PRO A 313 5.46 -7.11 -17.09
C PRO A 313 6.44 -6.21 -17.86
N ILE A 314 5.94 -5.25 -18.64
CA ILE A 314 6.75 -4.32 -19.43
C ILE A 314 7.66 -3.46 -18.53
N PHE A 315 7.14 -3.04 -17.37
CA PHE A 315 7.84 -2.19 -16.40
C PHE A 315 8.44 -2.97 -15.22
N SER A 316 8.61 -4.30 -15.35
CA SER A 316 9.06 -5.18 -14.25
C SER A 316 10.45 -4.84 -13.70
N SER A 317 11.32 -4.26 -14.53
CA SER A 317 12.70 -3.86 -14.20
C SER A 317 12.80 -2.55 -13.42
N PHE A 318 11.72 -1.76 -13.32
CA PHE A 318 11.74 -0.48 -12.63
C PHE A 318 12.04 -0.61 -11.12
N LEU A 319 11.31 -1.47 -10.40
CA LEU A 319 11.48 -1.61 -8.94
C LEU A 319 12.88 -2.11 -8.54
N PRO A 320 13.48 -3.12 -9.21
CA PRO A 320 14.88 -3.50 -8.96
C PRO A 320 15.87 -2.35 -9.15
N ASN A 321 15.73 -1.58 -10.23
CA ASN A 321 16.62 -0.45 -10.52
C ASN A 321 16.43 0.70 -9.52
N LEU A 322 15.19 0.97 -9.10
CA LEU A 322 14.90 1.89 -8.01
C LEU A 322 15.51 1.42 -6.68
N SER A 323 15.46 0.11 -6.37
CA SER A 323 16.11 -0.44 -5.18
C SER A 323 17.62 -0.19 -5.19
N GLN A 324 18.28 -0.34 -6.33
CA GLN A 324 19.71 -0.05 -6.47
C GLN A 324 20.01 1.44 -6.23
N PHE A 325 19.20 2.34 -6.77
CA PHE A 325 19.31 3.78 -6.50
C PHE A 325 19.18 4.08 -5.00
N ILE A 326 18.18 3.49 -4.33
CA ILE A 326 17.98 3.64 -2.89
C ILE A 326 19.19 3.15 -2.10
N GLU A 327 19.77 2.00 -2.46
CA GLU A 327 20.98 1.47 -1.81
C GLU A 327 22.18 2.42 -1.97
N ILE A 328 22.36 3.02 -3.16
CA ILE A 328 23.40 4.01 -3.39
C ILE A 328 23.18 5.23 -2.47
N CYS A 329 21.98 5.79 -2.44
CA CYS A 329 21.66 6.93 -1.56
C CYS A 329 21.90 6.60 -0.07
N GLY A 330 21.49 5.40 0.37
CA GLY A 330 21.69 4.91 1.74
C GLY A 330 23.14 4.73 2.13
N SER A 331 23.96 4.13 1.25
CA SER A 331 25.40 3.93 1.49
C SER A 331 26.16 5.23 1.73
N GLN A 332 25.64 6.34 1.20
CA GLN A 332 26.23 7.66 1.38
C GLN A 332 25.69 8.31 2.65
N ASN A 333 24.38 8.59 2.70
CA ASN A 333 23.76 9.31 3.82
C ASN A 333 22.47 8.60 4.25
N ASN A 334 22.51 7.95 5.41
CA ASN A 334 21.36 7.30 6.03
C ASN A 334 20.15 8.25 6.20
N LEU A 335 20.39 9.54 6.51
CA LEU A 335 19.31 10.52 6.68
C LEU A 335 18.69 10.96 5.34
N CYS A 336 19.43 10.85 4.24
CA CYS A 336 18.90 11.12 2.90
C CYS A 336 17.76 10.15 2.56
N LEU A 337 17.83 8.89 3.01
CA LEU A 337 16.74 7.93 2.80
C LEU A 337 15.44 8.37 3.46
N VAL A 338 15.54 8.89 4.68
CA VAL A 338 14.40 9.41 5.44
C VAL A 338 13.80 10.62 4.74
N LEU A 339 14.64 11.53 4.24
CA LEU A 339 14.20 12.68 3.44
C LEU A 339 13.46 12.25 2.17
N LEU A 340 14.04 11.33 1.39
CA LEU A 340 13.45 10.85 0.14
C LEU A 340 12.10 10.16 0.39
N TYR A 341 11.98 9.36 1.45
CA TYR A 341 10.72 8.75 1.87
C TYR A 341 9.63 9.81 2.17
N VAL A 342 9.96 10.84 2.96
CA VAL A 342 9.00 11.90 3.31
C VAL A 342 8.61 12.71 2.07
N ASN A 343 9.56 13.06 1.21
CA ASN A 343 9.28 13.82 -0.01
C ASN A 343 8.36 13.04 -0.96
N LEU A 344 8.66 11.75 -1.18
CA LEU A 344 7.80 10.86 -1.97
C LEU A 344 6.38 10.79 -1.39
N SER A 345 6.24 10.81 -0.06
CA SER A 345 4.92 10.83 0.58
C SER A 345 4.17 12.13 0.37
N LYS A 346 4.83 13.27 0.48
CA LYS A 346 4.21 14.59 0.25
C LYS A 346 3.71 14.73 -1.19
N LYS A 347 4.45 14.20 -2.17
CA LYS A 347 4.07 14.25 -3.60
C LYS A 347 3.07 13.18 -4.04
N MET A 348 2.65 12.26 -3.17
CA MET A 348 1.69 11.23 -3.55
C MET A 348 0.34 11.83 -3.97
N GLN A 349 -0.10 12.91 -3.31
CA GLN A 349 -1.37 13.58 -3.61
C GLN A 349 -1.40 14.23 -4.99
N THR A 350 -0.27 14.77 -5.46
CA THR A 350 -0.18 15.41 -6.78
C THR A 350 -0.30 14.41 -7.94
N HIS A 351 -0.26 13.11 -7.66
CA HIS A 351 -0.32 12.05 -8.65
C HIS A 351 -1.60 11.19 -8.56
N GLN A 352 -2.58 11.55 -7.72
CA GLN A 352 -3.82 10.77 -7.56
C GLN A 352 -4.68 10.71 -8.84
N ASP A 353 -4.61 11.74 -9.69
CA ASP A 353 -5.35 11.81 -10.98
C ASP A 353 -4.65 11.05 -12.14
N THR A 354 -3.58 10.31 -11.84
CA THR A 354 -2.80 9.57 -12.84
C THR A 354 -3.44 8.21 -13.15
N THR A 355 -3.00 7.54 -14.22
CA THR A 355 -3.48 6.19 -14.56
C THR A 355 -3.39 5.22 -13.37
N SER A 356 -4.41 4.35 -13.26
CA SER A 356 -4.54 3.36 -12.18
C SER A 356 -3.28 2.52 -11.94
N PHE A 357 -2.54 2.20 -13.01
CA PHE A 357 -1.29 1.45 -12.93
C PHE A 357 -0.13 2.26 -12.32
N PHE A 358 0.09 3.51 -12.76
CA PHE A 358 1.18 4.33 -12.22
C PHE A 358 0.97 4.64 -10.73
N THR A 359 -0.26 4.89 -10.30
CA THR A 359 -0.60 5.04 -8.87
C THR A 359 -0.22 3.79 -8.07
N GLY A 360 -0.46 2.60 -8.63
CA GLY A 360 0.00 1.33 -8.05
C GLY A 360 1.53 1.23 -7.98
N LEU A 361 2.25 1.58 -9.05
CA LEU A 361 3.71 1.56 -9.12
C LEU A 361 4.35 2.57 -8.14
N TYR A 362 3.76 3.75 -8.00
CA TYR A 362 4.15 4.77 -7.02
C TYR A 362 3.97 4.24 -5.60
N GLY A 363 2.85 3.57 -5.32
CA GLY A 363 2.60 2.88 -4.05
C GLY A 363 3.65 1.80 -3.76
N SER A 364 4.00 0.97 -4.74
CA SER A 364 5.08 -0.03 -4.60
C SER A 364 6.45 0.63 -4.34
N SER A 365 6.74 1.76 -4.99
CA SER A 365 7.95 2.55 -4.75
C SER A 365 7.99 3.07 -3.31
N MET A 366 6.88 3.59 -2.80
CA MET A 366 6.74 4.03 -1.42
C MET A 366 7.03 2.90 -0.41
N ILE A 367 6.45 1.72 -0.65
CA ILE A 367 6.65 0.55 0.20
C ILE A 367 8.14 0.17 0.22
N LEU A 368 8.81 0.21 -0.93
CA LEU A 368 10.24 -0.08 -1.03
C LEU A 368 11.08 0.91 -0.22
N PHE A 369 10.81 2.23 -0.33
CA PHE A 369 11.48 3.24 0.51
C PHE A 369 11.23 3.00 2.00
N LYS A 370 9.97 2.75 2.40
CA LYS A 370 9.60 2.47 3.79
C LYS A 370 10.36 1.26 4.34
N GLN A 371 10.39 0.15 3.60
CA GLN A 371 11.11 -1.06 4.02
C GLN A 371 12.60 -0.79 4.23
N ARG A 372 13.23 0.03 3.38
CA ARG A 372 14.64 0.40 3.55
C ARG A 372 14.87 1.31 4.76
N VAL A 373 13.97 2.25 5.04
CA VAL A 373 14.04 3.06 6.26
C VAL A 373 13.79 2.20 7.51
N ASP A 374 12.84 1.26 7.48
CA ASP A 374 12.59 0.33 8.58
C ASP A 374 13.83 -0.52 8.90
N GLN A 375 14.55 -0.99 7.87
CA GLN A 375 15.84 -1.70 8.02
C GLN A 375 16.92 -0.80 8.65
N LEU A 376 16.99 0.47 8.23
CA LEU A 376 17.90 1.45 8.81
C LEU A 376 17.61 1.67 10.30
N ILE A 377 16.34 1.90 10.68
CA ILE A 377 15.93 2.07 12.08
C ILE A 377 16.22 0.80 12.89
N GLN A 378 16.01 -0.38 12.32
CA GLN A 378 16.38 -1.64 12.95
C GLN A 378 17.89 -1.74 13.20
N SER A 379 18.73 -1.27 12.26
CA SER A 379 20.18 -1.27 12.44
C SER A 379 20.64 -0.33 13.56
N TYR A 380 20.04 0.86 13.69
CA TYR A 380 20.29 1.78 14.80
C TYR A 380 19.84 1.18 16.13
N ALA A 381 18.62 0.62 16.18
CA ALA A 381 18.11 -0.05 17.38
C ALA A 381 19.05 -1.19 17.82
N TYR A 382 19.50 -2.03 16.89
CA TYR A 382 20.48 -3.08 17.20
C TYR A 382 21.80 -2.49 17.72
N SER A 383 22.32 -1.43 17.09
CA SER A 383 23.55 -0.77 17.53
C SER A 383 23.43 -0.16 18.93
N PHE A 384 22.25 0.34 19.31
CA PHE A 384 22.00 0.88 20.65
C PHE A 384 21.89 -0.23 21.70
N GLU A 385 21.14 -1.30 21.39
CA GLU A 385 20.91 -2.43 22.30
C GLU A 385 22.19 -3.25 22.53
N SER A 386 22.97 -3.47 21.48
CA SER A 386 24.21 -4.28 21.52
C SER A 386 25.46 -3.48 21.89
N TYR A 387 25.33 -2.18 22.20
CA TYR A 387 26.47 -1.35 22.57
C TYR A 387 27.21 -1.92 23.79
N ARG A 388 28.51 -2.17 23.63
CA ARG A 388 29.39 -2.63 24.72
C ARG A 388 30.66 -1.79 24.75
N PRO A 389 31.17 -1.44 25.95
CA PRO A 389 32.48 -0.81 26.06
C PRO A 389 33.57 -1.77 25.56
N PRO A 390 34.52 -1.30 24.73
CA PRO A 390 35.49 -2.15 24.04
C PRO A 390 36.57 -2.72 24.97
N LYS A 391 36.79 -2.08 26.13
CA LYS A 391 37.76 -2.47 27.15
C LYS A 391 37.12 -2.31 28.52
N LYS A 392 37.75 -2.89 29.55
CA LYS A 392 37.33 -2.71 30.93
C LYS A 392 37.61 -1.27 31.40
N ILE A 393 36.61 -0.40 31.30
CA ILE A 393 36.75 1.05 31.55
C ILE A 393 35.73 1.55 32.57
N ARG A 394 36.02 2.74 33.14
CA ARG A 394 35.01 3.53 33.85
C ARG A 394 33.99 4.00 32.81
N VAL A 395 32.73 3.63 33.01
CA VAL A 395 31.64 4.00 32.11
C VAL A 395 31.12 5.37 32.54
N GLY A 396 31.05 6.30 31.58
CA GLY A 396 30.39 7.60 31.74
C GLY A 396 29.10 7.67 30.90
N ILE A 397 28.76 8.86 30.40
CA ILE A 397 27.62 9.06 29.51
C ILE A 397 27.83 8.30 28.20
N LEU A 398 26.88 7.46 27.83
CA LEU A 398 26.97 6.62 26.64
C LEU A 398 26.73 7.45 25.36
N PRO A 399 27.56 7.27 24.32
CA PRO A 399 27.44 8.02 23.07
C PRO A 399 26.12 7.75 22.34
N ILE A 400 25.52 6.57 22.54
CA ILE A 400 24.23 6.18 21.96
C ILE A 400 23.11 7.18 22.29
N ILE A 401 23.17 7.86 23.44
CA ILE A 401 22.18 8.87 23.84
C ILE A 401 22.30 10.10 22.93
N SER A 402 23.52 10.63 22.76
CA SER A 402 23.77 11.78 21.87
C SER A 402 23.53 11.45 20.39
N GLN A 403 23.82 10.20 19.97
CA GLN A 403 23.53 9.73 18.61
C GLN A 403 22.03 9.72 18.34
N TYR A 404 21.24 9.20 19.28
CA TYR A 404 19.78 9.26 19.19
C TYR A 404 19.27 10.70 19.18
N GLU A 405 19.77 11.57 20.06
CA GLU A 405 19.33 12.97 20.13
C GLU A 405 19.53 13.68 18.79
N ASN A 406 20.69 13.49 18.15
CA ASN A 406 20.97 14.05 16.84
C ASN A 406 20.06 13.46 15.76
N LEU A 407 19.88 12.14 15.74
CA LEU A 407 18.98 11.46 14.79
C LEU A 407 17.54 11.98 14.94
N ALA A 408 17.05 12.10 16.17
CA ALA A 408 15.70 12.55 16.48
C ALA A 408 15.47 14.00 16.04
N LYS A 409 16.40 14.92 16.32
CA LYS A 409 16.31 16.32 15.85
C LYS A 409 16.17 16.39 14.32
N HIS A 410 17.00 15.65 13.60
CA HIS A 410 16.95 15.65 12.13
C HIS A 410 15.67 15.01 11.60
N ALA A 411 15.26 13.87 12.15
CA ALA A 411 14.04 13.19 11.72
C ALA A 411 12.78 14.04 11.98
N GLU A 412 12.66 14.69 13.14
CA GLU A 412 11.52 15.56 13.47
C GLU A 412 11.43 16.76 12.52
N MET A 413 12.57 17.39 12.16
CA MET A 413 12.60 18.45 11.16
C MET A 413 12.10 17.98 9.78
N LEU A 414 12.49 16.77 9.35
CA LEU A 414 12.08 16.24 8.04
C LEU A 414 10.59 15.90 7.98
N PHE A 415 10.04 15.36 9.07
CA PHE A 415 8.63 14.95 9.17
C PHE A 415 7.68 16.10 9.51
N GLU A 416 8.16 17.33 9.58
CA GLU A 416 7.30 18.50 9.77
C GLU A 416 6.19 18.52 8.69
N ASN A 417 4.94 18.58 9.15
CA ASN A 417 3.72 18.52 8.35
C ASN A 417 3.60 17.28 7.43
N SER A 418 4.20 16.15 7.82
CA SER A 418 4.08 14.88 7.09
C SER A 418 2.89 14.05 7.56
N GLU A 419 2.10 13.53 6.63
CA GLU A 419 1.01 12.57 6.91
C GLU A 419 1.52 11.21 7.42
N ARG A 420 2.83 10.95 7.31
CA ARG A 420 3.47 9.69 7.76
C ARG A 420 4.06 9.80 9.18
N ARG A 421 3.62 10.77 9.99
CA ARG A 421 4.12 10.98 11.36
C ARG A 421 4.00 9.74 12.25
N THR A 422 2.95 8.94 12.05
CA THR A 422 2.74 7.67 12.77
C THR A 422 3.85 6.64 12.57
N ASP A 423 4.57 6.68 11.44
CA ASP A 423 5.74 5.84 11.23
C ASP A 423 6.93 6.31 12.09
N LEU A 424 7.16 7.61 12.11
CA LEU A 424 8.23 8.22 12.91
C LEU A 424 8.01 7.97 14.41
N GLU A 425 6.78 8.10 14.89
CA GLU A 425 6.44 7.81 16.30
C GLU A 425 6.79 6.38 16.69
N LYS A 426 6.45 5.38 15.86
CA LYS A 426 6.81 3.97 16.08
C LYS A 426 8.33 3.75 16.07
N TRP A 427 9.04 4.46 15.19
CA TRP A 427 10.51 4.39 15.13
C TRP A 427 11.14 5.00 16.39
N HIS A 428 10.61 6.12 16.89
CA HIS A 428 11.06 6.72 18.14
C HIS A 428 10.89 5.75 19.31
N GLU A 429 9.71 5.16 19.49
CA GLU A 429 9.45 4.19 20.57
C GLU A 429 10.45 3.03 20.53
N LYS A 430 10.65 2.44 19.34
CA LYS A 430 11.59 1.33 19.12
C LYS A 430 13.04 1.69 19.44
N LEU A 431 13.48 2.90 19.07
CA LEU A 431 14.83 3.38 19.36
C LEU A 431 15.02 3.64 20.86
N ILE A 432 14.01 4.19 21.55
CA ILE A 432 14.08 4.36 23.01
C ILE A 432 14.11 3.02 23.74
N ASP A 433 13.31 2.05 23.31
CA ASP A 433 13.37 0.68 23.82
C ASP A 433 14.79 0.12 23.75
N ALA A 434 15.43 0.27 22.58
CA ALA A 434 16.80 -0.17 22.38
C ALA A 434 17.79 0.57 23.27
N LEU A 435 17.62 1.88 23.49
CA LEU A 435 18.47 2.65 24.41
C LEU A 435 18.33 2.17 25.86
N PHE A 436 17.10 1.90 26.32
CA PHE A 436 16.85 1.39 27.67
C PHE A 436 17.57 0.06 27.88
N LYS A 437 17.43 -0.86 26.92
CA LYS A 437 18.15 -2.15 26.95
C LYS A 437 19.65 -1.95 26.87
N GLY A 438 20.13 -1.07 26.00
CA GLY A 438 21.55 -0.74 25.85
C GLY A 438 22.19 -0.22 27.15
N ILE A 439 21.54 0.72 27.83
CA ILE A 439 22.01 1.25 29.12
C ILE A 439 22.09 0.13 30.16
N ASN A 440 21.04 -0.68 30.29
CA ASN A 440 21.01 -1.79 31.24
C ASN A 440 22.08 -2.86 30.93
N ASN A 441 22.22 -3.19 29.65
CA ASN A 441 23.26 -4.07 29.15
C ASN A 441 24.65 -3.57 29.56
N VAL A 442 24.97 -2.29 29.35
CA VAL A 442 26.27 -1.74 29.75
C VAL A 442 26.44 -1.76 31.27
N ALA A 443 25.39 -1.44 32.04
CA ALA A 443 25.44 -1.47 33.50
C ALA A 443 25.79 -2.85 34.06
N GLU A 444 25.29 -3.92 33.42
CA GLU A 444 25.54 -5.32 33.81
C GLU A 444 26.76 -5.94 33.11
N SER A 445 27.47 -5.16 32.28
CA SER A 445 28.57 -5.69 31.48
C SER A 445 29.80 -6.03 32.33
N PRO A 446 30.47 -7.18 32.10
CA PRO A 446 31.73 -7.51 32.77
C PRO A 446 32.87 -6.52 32.42
N ASN A 447 32.70 -5.76 31.35
CA ASN A 447 33.63 -4.71 30.90
C ASN A 447 33.39 -3.36 31.61
N SER A 448 32.38 -3.23 32.47
CA SER A 448 32.22 -2.03 33.30
C SER A 448 33.10 -2.09 34.54
N LYS A 449 33.90 -1.05 34.79
CA LYS A 449 34.52 -0.80 36.11
C LYS A 449 33.62 0.01 37.04
N SER A 450 32.61 0.68 36.49
CA SER A 450 31.65 1.48 37.26
C SER A 450 30.57 0.57 37.84
N PRO A 451 30.09 0.81 39.08
CA PRO A 451 28.95 0.09 39.62
C PRO A 451 27.71 0.17 38.74
N PRO A 452 26.90 -0.89 38.62
CA PRO A 452 25.68 -0.88 37.81
C PRO A 452 24.71 0.26 38.19
N ALA A 453 24.58 0.54 39.49
CA ALA A 453 23.75 1.64 39.99
C ALA A 453 24.22 3.01 39.49
N VAL A 454 25.53 3.26 39.42
CA VAL A 454 26.13 4.50 38.91
C VAL A 454 25.90 4.63 37.40
N VAL A 455 26.11 3.55 36.65
CA VAL A 455 25.91 3.56 35.19
C VAL A 455 24.45 3.89 34.86
N ARG A 456 23.49 3.25 35.55
CA ARG A 456 22.05 3.54 35.36
C ARG A 456 21.71 4.96 35.80
N LEU A 457 22.21 5.39 36.96
CA LEU A 457 21.99 6.73 37.50
C LEU A 457 22.35 7.83 36.49
N GLU A 458 23.58 7.82 35.98
CA GLU A 458 24.08 8.88 35.10
C GLU A 458 23.42 8.84 33.72
N ASN A 459 23.25 7.65 33.15
CA ASN A 459 22.75 7.51 31.79
C ASN A 459 21.23 7.68 31.69
N PHE A 460 20.44 7.21 32.65
CA PHE A 460 19.00 7.49 32.66
C PHE A 460 18.70 8.96 32.99
N HIS A 461 19.54 9.62 33.78
CA HIS A 461 19.45 11.07 33.96
C HIS A 461 19.68 11.81 32.65
N GLN A 462 20.78 11.50 31.95
CA GLN A 462 21.08 12.14 30.67
C GLN A 462 20.01 11.86 29.62
N LEU A 463 19.50 10.63 29.56
CA LEU A 463 18.39 10.28 28.67
C LEU A 463 17.14 11.08 29.01
N TYR A 464 16.78 11.23 30.30
CA TYR A 464 15.67 12.06 30.73
C TYR A 464 15.83 13.53 30.31
N LEU A 465 17.01 14.12 30.48
CA LEU A 465 17.29 15.49 30.03
C LEU A 465 17.16 15.61 28.51
N SER A 466 17.72 14.67 27.76
CA SER A 466 17.67 14.65 26.29
C SER A 466 16.22 14.58 25.78
N LEU A 467 15.40 13.68 26.35
CA LEU A 467 13.99 13.57 26.00
C LEU A 467 13.19 14.82 26.40
N SER A 468 13.54 15.46 27.53
CA SER A 468 12.91 16.70 27.97
C SER A 468 13.24 17.89 27.06
N ALA A 469 14.45 17.91 26.49
CA ALA A 469 14.87 18.92 25.52
C ALA A 469 14.20 18.71 24.14
N LEU A 470 14.07 17.46 23.69
CA LEU A 470 13.47 17.12 22.40
C LEU A 470 11.95 17.43 22.33
N LYS A 471 11.23 17.28 23.45
CA LYS A 471 9.78 17.56 23.55
C LYS A 471 8.91 16.82 22.53
N ILE A 472 9.25 15.56 22.22
CA ILE A 472 8.48 14.70 21.32
C ILE A 472 7.33 14.07 22.10
N GLU A 473 6.09 14.34 21.68
CA GLU A 473 4.86 14.00 22.42
C GLU A 473 4.69 12.49 22.64
N CYS A 474 4.91 11.66 21.62
CA CYS A 474 4.77 10.19 21.74
C CYS A 474 5.76 9.58 22.75
N LEU A 475 6.84 10.30 23.10
CA LEU A 475 7.85 9.85 24.05
C LEU A 475 7.59 10.30 25.49
N ASP A 476 6.47 10.95 25.78
CA ASP A 476 6.17 11.43 27.13
C ASP A 476 6.07 10.30 28.16
N GLY A 477 5.46 9.17 27.79
CA GLY A 477 5.43 7.98 28.63
C GLY A 477 6.84 7.45 28.92
N ARG A 478 7.68 7.38 27.89
CA ARG A 478 9.08 6.96 27.98
C ARG A 478 9.95 7.89 28.81
N ARG A 479 9.74 9.20 28.69
CA ARG A 479 10.41 10.21 29.51
C ARG A 479 10.07 10.04 31.00
N LYS A 480 8.80 9.78 31.34
CA LYS A 480 8.39 9.49 32.72
C LYS A 480 9.00 8.19 33.24
N GLU A 481 9.07 7.16 32.39
CA GLU A 481 9.72 5.89 32.71
C GLU A 481 11.22 6.06 32.99
N ALA A 482 11.95 6.79 32.13
CA ALA A 482 13.36 7.12 32.33
C ALA A 482 13.59 7.85 33.66
N ARG A 483 12.72 8.81 33.99
CA ARG A 483 12.76 9.52 35.29
C ARG A 483 12.55 8.56 36.47
N LYS A 484 11.62 7.62 36.36
CA LYS A 484 11.37 6.62 37.41
C LYS A 484 12.57 5.70 37.62
N ILE A 485 13.20 5.23 36.54
CA ILE A 485 14.40 4.38 36.61
C ILE A 485 15.57 5.18 37.19
N TYR A 486 15.74 6.42 36.77
CA TYR A 486 16.72 7.35 37.35
C TYR A 486 16.53 7.49 38.88
N GLN A 487 15.31 7.78 39.34
CA GLN A 487 15.01 7.93 40.77
C GLN A 487 15.32 6.65 41.55
N SER A 488 14.84 5.49 41.05
CA SER A 488 15.14 4.19 41.67
C SER A 488 16.64 3.87 41.67
N SER A 489 17.39 4.35 40.67
CA SER A 489 18.84 4.17 40.62
C SER A 489 19.56 5.04 41.64
N ILE A 490 19.08 6.27 41.91
CA ILE A 490 19.58 7.08 43.03
C ILE A 490 19.31 6.35 44.35
N ASP A 491 18.08 5.89 44.59
CA ASP A 491 17.71 5.25 45.85
C ASP A 491 18.57 3.99 46.10
N ASN A 492 18.78 3.18 45.06
CA ASN A 492 19.66 2.01 45.12
C ASN A 492 21.13 2.40 45.35
N TYR A 493 21.62 3.44 44.68
CA TYR A 493 22.97 3.94 44.87
C TYR A 493 23.20 4.42 46.31
N VAL A 494 22.26 5.20 46.87
CA VAL A 494 22.32 5.66 48.25
C VAL A 494 22.32 4.45 49.19
N LYS A 495 21.40 3.51 49.02
CA LYS A 495 21.34 2.28 49.84
C LYS A 495 22.63 1.48 49.83
N GLU A 496 23.31 1.37 48.69
CA GLU A 496 24.53 0.56 48.52
C GLU A 496 25.78 1.30 49.00
N TYR A 497 25.90 2.60 48.73
CA TYR A 497 27.15 3.35 48.90
C TYR A 497 27.20 4.31 50.09
N MET A 498 26.05 4.72 50.63
CA MET A 498 25.98 5.48 51.88
C MET A 498 26.55 4.68 53.06
N GLY A 499 26.43 3.35 53.00
CA GLY A 499 26.95 2.43 54.02
C GLY A 499 26.24 2.61 55.37
N ARG A 500 26.99 2.38 56.45
CA ARG A 500 26.56 2.65 57.82
C ARG A 500 27.47 3.72 58.42
N PRO A 501 27.26 5.03 58.14
CA PRO A 501 28.14 6.08 58.65
C PRO A 501 28.21 6.06 60.18
N LEU A 502 27.16 5.55 60.83
CA LEU A 502 27.06 5.32 62.26
C LEU A 502 27.00 3.80 62.58
N GLU A 503 27.95 3.02 62.07
CA GLU A 503 27.92 1.55 62.11
C GLU A 503 27.58 0.94 63.48
N LYS A 504 28.24 1.34 64.56
CA LYS A 504 27.97 0.76 65.90
C LYS A 504 26.58 1.15 66.41
N ILE A 505 26.14 2.38 66.14
CA ILE A 505 24.78 2.85 66.46
C ILE A 505 23.76 2.03 65.67
N HIS A 506 23.97 1.86 64.37
CA HIS A 506 23.08 1.10 63.52
C HIS A 506 22.98 -0.38 63.96
N VAL A 507 24.11 -1.05 64.23
CA VAL A 507 24.12 -2.44 64.72
C VAL A 507 23.38 -2.57 66.06
N PHE A 508 23.57 -1.60 66.98
CA PHE A 508 22.89 -1.59 68.26
C PHE A 508 21.37 -1.47 68.11
N PHE A 509 20.90 -0.52 67.29
CA PHE A 509 19.46 -0.34 67.05
C PHE A 509 18.84 -1.47 66.22
N GLU A 510 19.56 -2.05 65.25
CA GLU A 510 19.10 -3.22 64.50
C GLU A 510 18.85 -4.43 65.42
N GLN A 511 19.69 -4.62 66.45
CA GLN A 511 19.49 -5.66 67.46
C GLN A 511 18.30 -5.37 68.37
N ILE A 512 18.07 -4.10 68.73
CA ILE A 512 16.87 -3.67 69.47
C ILE A 512 15.60 -3.93 68.66
N GLU A 513 15.59 -3.61 67.38
CA GLU A 513 14.46 -3.87 66.50
C GLU A 513 14.13 -5.36 66.40
N LYS A 514 15.15 -6.21 66.19
CA LYS A 514 14.98 -7.67 66.22
C LYS A 514 14.43 -8.17 67.56
N ALA A 515 14.86 -7.59 68.66
CA ALA A 515 14.33 -7.91 69.99
C ALA A 515 12.85 -7.53 70.13
N LEU A 516 12.45 -6.36 69.61
CA LEU A 516 11.05 -5.92 69.57
C LEU A 516 10.20 -6.82 68.66
N GLU A 517 10.71 -7.22 67.49
CA GLU A 517 10.04 -8.16 66.58
C GLU A 517 9.85 -9.54 67.20
N ASN A 518 10.79 -9.99 68.03
CA ASN A 518 10.70 -11.23 68.80
C ASN A 518 9.73 -11.13 70.00
N GLY A 519 8.97 -10.04 70.12
CA GLY A 519 7.88 -9.87 71.09
C GLY A 519 8.30 -9.27 72.43
N ILE A 520 9.54 -8.78 72.57
CA ILE A 520 9.98 -8.08 73.77
C ILE A 520 9.30 -6.71 73.83
N ARG A 521 8.72 -6.37 74.98
CA ARG A 521 8.06 -5.07 75.14
C ARG A 521 9.07 -3.93 75.09
N PRO A 522 8.74 -2.76 74.50
CA PRO A 522 9.64 -1.63 74.45
C PRO A 522 10.20 -1.21 75.82
N GLU A 523 9.41 -1.31 76.89
CA GLU A 523 9.87 -0.97 78.25
C GLU A 523 10.89 -1.97 78.81
N GLU A 524 10.92 -3.20 78.30
CA GLU A 524 11.77 -4.29 78.79
C GLU A 524 13.18 -4.29 78.17
N ILE A 525 13.33 -3.67 76.99
CA ILE A 525 14.59 -3.57 76.25
C ILE A 525 15.71 -3.02 77.15
N GLY A 526 15.46 -1.92 77.85
CA GLY A 526 16.47 -1.23 78.66
C GLY A 526 16.95 -2.00 79.90
N TYR A 527 16.29 -3.10 80.27
CA TYR A 527 16.69 -3.98 81.37
C TYR A 527 17.56 -5.15 80.91
N GLN A 528 17.62 -5.44 79.61
CA GLN A 528 18.55 -6.44 79.08
C GLN A 528 19.98 -5.93 79.15
N GLN A 529 20.91 -6.75 79.65
CA GLN A 529 22.30 -6.34 79.87
C GLN A 529 22.97 -5.77 78.59
N GLN A 530 22.71 -6.42 77.45
CA GLN A 530 23.23 -6.06 76.12
C GLN A 530 22.63 -4.76 75.53
N PHE A 531 21.44 -4.35 76.00
CA PHE A 531 20.75 -3.12 75.57
C PHE A 531 20.58 -2.13 76.73
N SER A 532 21.39 -2.29 77.79
CA SER A 532 21.26 -1.48 78.99
C SER A 532 21.53 0.00 78.70
N ARG A 533 21.05 0.89 79.58
CA ARG A 533 21.26 2.34 79.45
C ARG A 533 22.74 2.73 79.39
N LEU A 534 23.59 1.98 80.09
CA LEU A 534 25.05 2.17 80.07
C LEU A 534 25.62 1.85 78.68
N GLU A 535 25.13 0.79 78.06
CA GLU A 535 25.60 0.37 76.73
C GLU A 535 25.11 1.35 75.64
N LEU A 536 23.85 1.80 75.71
CA LEU A 536 23.34 2.87 74.84
C LEU A 536 24.24 4.12 74.91
N LYS A 537 24.58 4.58 76.13
CA LYS A 537 25.47 5.76 76.30
C LYS A 537 26.86 5.55 75.70
N LYS A 538 27.46 4.37 75.87
CA LYS A 538 28.78 4.05 75.28
C LYS A 538 28.74 4.07 73.76
N VAL A 539 27.69 3.49 73.16
CA VAL A 539 27.55 3.42 71.70
C VAL A 539 27.35 4.81 71.10
N VAL A 540 26.57 5.68 71.75
CA VAL A 540 26.35 7.06 71.32
C VAL A 540 27.60 7.93 71.48
N GLN A 541 28.34 7.81 72.59
CA GLN A 541 29.61 8.51 72.82
C GLN A 541 30.71 8.15 71.80
N GLY A 542 30.55 7.03 71.09
CA GLY A 542 31.45 6.62 70.01
C GLY A 542 31.34 7.48 68.75
N TYR A 543 30.34 8.36 68.63
CA TYR A 543 30.10 9.20 67.46
C TYR A 543 29.86 10.68 67.82
N PRO A 544 30.88 11.36 68.39
CA PRO A 544 30.81 12.81 68.59
C PRO A 544 30.69 13.55 67.26
N GLY A 545 30.18 14.79 67.27
CA GLY A 545 29.95 15.57 66.05
C GLY A 545 31.14 15.65 65.09
N LYS A 546 32.38 15.67 65.61
CA LYS A 546 33.62 15.64 64.80
C LYS A 546 33.80 14.32 64.02
N GLU A 547 33.51 13.18 64.64
CA GLU A 547 33.56 11.86 63.98
C GLU A 547 32.48 11.75 62.90
N VAL A 548 31.26 12.22 63.20
CA VAL A 548 30.15 12.24 62.23
C VAL A 548 30.50 13.11 61.02
N LYS A 549 30.98 14.33 61.25
CA LYS A 549 31.41 15.25 60.17
C LYS A 549 32.51 14.63 59.30
N LYS A 550 33.54 14.04 59.91
CA LYS A 550 34.62 13.35 59.20
C LYS A 550 34.12 12.16 58.37
N GLY A 551 33.14 11.41 58.90
CA GLY A 551 32.47 10.33 58.17
C GLY A 551 31.73 10.84 56.93
N LEU A 552 31.00 11.95 57.06
CA LEU A 552 30.29 12.61 55.96
C LEU A 552 31.26 13.18 54.90
N GLU A 553 32.37 13.81 55.31
CA GLU A 553 33.40 14.29 54.37
C GLU A 553 34.01 13.15 53.54
N ASN A 554 34.27 12.00 54.17
CA ASN A 554 34.77 10.83 53.46
C ASN A 554 33.73 10.24 52.51
N LEU A 555 32.45 10.25 52.91
CA LEU A 555 31.35 9.83 52.05
C LEU A 555 31.21 10.74 50.83
N TYR A 556 31.29 12.06 51.00
CA TYR A 556 31.26 13.03 49.91
C TYR A 556 32.35 12.75 48.88
N ARG A 557 33.62 12.65 49.34
CA ARG A 557 34.76 12.31 48.46
C ARG A 557 34.59 10.96 47.76
N LYS A 558 33.88 10.00 48.36
CA LYS A 558 33.58 8.70 47.74
C LYS A 558 32.55 8.85 46.63
N VAL A 559 31.51 9.64 46.84
CA VAL A 559 30.50 9.96 45.82
C VAL A 559 31.13 10.69 44.63
N GLU A 560 31.95 11.69 44.91
CA GLU A 560 32.71 12.45 43.90
C GLU A 560 33.58 11.53 43.03
N LYS A 561 34.24 10.53 43.62
CA LYS A 561 35.05 9.54 42.88
C LYS A 561 34.23 8.54 42.06
N HIS A 562 32.95 8.32 42.39
CA HIS A 562 32.10 7.38 41.65
C HIS A 562 31.46 8.03 40.43
N LEU A 563 31.01 9.29 40.56
CA LEU A 563 30.37 10.06 39.50
C LEU A 563 31.39 10.72 38.56
N ILE A 564 31.03 10.91 37.30
CA ILE A 564 31.87 11.60 36.30
C ILE A 564 32.29 12.97 36.84
N ASP A 565 33.53 13.36 36.53
CA ASP A 565 34.09 14.65 36.98
C ASP A 565 33.21 15.81 36.47
N GLY A 566 32.84 16.73 37.37
CA GLY A 566 31.94 17.85 37.05
C GLY A 566 30.47 17.46 36.87
N SER A 567 30.06 16.27 37.31
CA SER A 567 28.66 15.84 37.23
C SER A 567 27.75 16.70 38.10
N SER A 568 26.70 17.27 37.46
CA SER A 568 25.62 17.99 38.16
C SER A 568 24.79 17.09 39.09
N LEU A 569 25.02 15.77 39.06
CA LEU A 569 24.33 14.81 39.91
C LEU A 569 24.90 14.75 41.33
N ILE A 570 26.10 15.27 41.58
CA ILE A 570 26.72 15.20 42.91
C ILE A 570 25.82 15.87 43.95
N GLU A 571 25.30 17.06 43.67
CA GLU A 571 24.39 17.78 44.56
C GLU A 571 23.09 17.01 44.78
N VAL A 572 22.56 16.38 43.73
CA VAL A 572 21.29 15.65 43.81
C VAL A 572 21.44 14.39 44.66
N VAL A 573 22.50 13.62 44.42
CA VAL A 573 22.84 12.45 45.23
C VAL A 573 23.13 12.84 46.67
N TRP A 574 23.84 13.95 46.88
CA TRP A 574 24.16 14.45 48.22
C TRP A 574 22.91 14.84 49.01
N ARG A 575 21.95 15.54 48.38
CA ARG A 575 20.65 15.82 48.98
C ARG A 575 19.88 14.55 49.31
N GLN A 576 19.88 13.54 48.43
CA GLN A 576 19.21 12.27 48.73
C GLN A 576 19.88 11.54 49.91
N MET A 577 21.22 11.53 49.97
CA MET A 577 21.95 10.97 51.11
C MET A 577 21.66 11.73 52.41
N GLN A 578 21.54 13.05 52.36
CA GLN A 578 21.13 13.86 53.50
C GLN A 578 19.75 13.44 53.99
N ASP A 579 18.77 13.36 53.10
CA ASP A 579 17.39 12.99 53.47
C ASP A 579 17.33 11.60 54.10
N ASP A 580 18.03 10.63 53.54
CA ASP A 580 18.08 9.28 54.10
C ASP A 580 18.85 9.21 55.44
N PHE A 581 19.92 10.00 55.59
CA PHE A 581 20.65 10.10 56.86
C PHE A 581 19.79 10.71 57.97
N LEU A 582 19.04 11.76 57.63
CA LEU A 582 18.10 12.41 58.54
C LEU A 582 16.94 11.48 58.92
N LYS A 583 16.42 10.67 57.98
CA LYS A 583 15.43 9.64 58.30
C LYS A 583 15.97 8.61 59.29
N GLN A 584 17.20 8.14 59.09
CA GLN A 584 17.86 7.19 60.01
C GLN A 584 18.03 7.79 61.42
N LEU A 585 18.48 9.04 61.52
CA LEU A 585 18.64 9.72 62.80
C LEU A 585 17.31 9.91 63.53
N LYS A 586 16.27 10.38 62.82
CA LYS A 586 14.91 10.50 63.38
C LYS A 586 14.39 9.15 63.88
N HIS A 587 14.66 8.09 63.14
CA HIS A 587 14.27 6.73 63.51
C HIS A 587 14.97 6.26 64.80
N TYR A 588 16.28 6.49 64.92
CA TYR A 588 17.00 6.18 66.17
C TYR A 588 16.48 7.01 67.36
N GLN A 589 16.20 8.30 67.17
CA GLN A 589 15.59 9.14 68.22
C GLN A 589 14.22 8.62 68.66
N GLN A 590 13.40 8.11 67.71
CA GLN A 590 12.11 7.49 68.04
C GLN A 590 12.29 6.19 68.83
N LEU A 591 13.25 5.33 68.45
CA LEU A 591 13.57 4.11 69.20
C LEU A 591 14.09 4.41 70.61
N ILE A 592 14.94 5.43 70.75
CA ILE A 592 15.41 5.91 72.06
C ILE A 592 14.22 6.35 72.92
N GLY A 593 13.33 7.18 72.37
CA GLY A 593 12.14 7.66 73.08
C GLY A 593 11.19 6.54 73.51
N LYS A 594 11.04 5.48 72.69
CA LYS A 594 10.19 4.32 73.00
C LYS A 594 10.81 3.36 74.01
N CYS A 595 12.08 3.01 73.85
CA CYS A 595 12.74 1.97 74.64
C CYS A 595 13.41 2.51 75.92
N TYR A 596 13.65 3.82 76.00
CA TYR A 596 14.39 4.46 77.10
C TYR A 596 13.74 5.76 77.61
N PRO A 597 12.43 5.79 77.94
CA PRO A 597 11.66 7.02 78.22
C PRO A 597 12.15 7.87 79.41
N ASN A 598 13.02 7.32 80.27
CA ASN A 598 13.59 8.01 81.45
C ASN A 598 15.14 8.12 81.42
N SER A 599 15.76 7.64 80.34
CA SER A 599 17.20 7.78 80.14
C SER A 599 17.40 9.14 79.48
N ARG A 600 18.02 10.11 80.15
CA ARG A 600 18.47 11.37 79.51
C ARG A 600 19.62 11.12 78.51
N ALA A 601 19.54 10.04 77.74
CA ALA A 601 20.48 9.65 76.72
C ALA A 601 19.86 10.05 75.39
N ASP A 602 20.40 11.10 74.78
CA ASP A 602 20.06 11.53 73.44
C ASP A 602 21.29 11.34 72.55
N LEU A 603 21.10 11.35 71.23
CA LEU A 603 22.21 11.40 70.29
C LEU A 603 23.01 12.69 70.52
N GLU A 604 24.35 12.61 70.51
CA GLU A 604 25.21 13.79 70.71
C GLU A 604 25.09 14.85 69.60
N VAL A 605 24.54 14.48 68.45
CA VAL A 605 24.40 15.34 67.28
C VAL A 605 22.92 15.56 66.99
N SER A 606 22.52 16.82 66.89
CA SER A 606 21.15 17.18 66.54
C SER A 606 20.91 17.14 65.03
N ILE A 607 19.63 17.16 64.63
CA ILE A 607 19.22 17.28 63.23
C ILE A 607 19.78 18.57 62.60
N GLN A 608 19.85 19.67 63.36
CA GLN A 608 20.37 20.96 62.87
C GLN A 608 21.87 20.90 62.62
N ASP A 609 22.64 20.26 63.52
CA ASP A 609 24.09 20.11 63.35
C ASP A 609 24.41 19.29 62.10
N VAL A 610 23.65 18.23 61.83
CA VAL A 610 23.82 17.39 60.63
C VAL A 610 23.48 18.16 59.37
N LEU A 611 22.39 18.92 59.34
CA LEU A 611 22.05 19.79 58.22
C LEU A 611 23.17 20.80 57.95
N GLN A 612 23.75 21.37 59.01
CA GLN A 612 24.90 22.26 58.90
C GLN A 612 26.12 21.54 58.33
N TYR A 613 26.44 20.33 58.78
CA TYR A 613 27.57 19.55 58.23
C TYR A 613 27.40 19.24 56.74
N PHE A 614 26.23 18.77 56.31
CA PHE A 614 25.95 18.51 54.88
C PHE A 614 26.09 19.78 54.03
N SER A 615 25.62 20.92 54.54
CA SER A 615 25.75 22.22 53.86
C SER A 615 27.20 22.71 53.80
N GLU A 616 27.95 22.62 54.90
CA GLU A 616 29.36 23.05 54.94
C GLU A 616 30.22 22.22 53.99
N ILE A 617 30.02 20.90 53.95
CA ILE A 617 30.75 20.00 53.06
C ILE A 617 30.45 20.33 51.59
N ALA A 618 29.19 20.59 51.27
CA ALA A 618 28.78 20.96 49.91
C ALA A 618 29.25 22.36 49.47
N GLN A 619 29.59 23.26 50.40
CA GLN A 619 30.13 24.60 50.08
C GLN A 619 31.66 24.60 49.94
N GLN A 620 32.34 23.60 50.50
CA GLN A 620 33.80 23.46 50.48
C GLN A 620 34.33 22.83 49.18
N HIS A 621 33.44 22.25 48.39
CA HIS A 621 33.70 21.55 47.14
C HIS A 621 32.81 22.14 46.04
#